data_AF-A0A8F4RHH6-F1
#
_entry.id   AF-A0A8F4RHH6-F1
#
_cell.length_a   1.000
_cell.length_b   1.000
_cell.length_c   1.000
_cell.angle_alpha   90.00
_cell.angle_beta   90.00
_cell.angle_gamma   90.00
#
_symmetry.space_group_name_H-M   'P 1'
#
loop_
_entity.id
_entity.type
_entity.pdbx_description
1 polymer ?
#
loop_
_entity_poly.entity_id
_entity_poly.type
_entity_poly.pdbx_seq_one_letter_code
_entity_poly.pdbx_strand_id
1 'polypeptide(L)'
;MIVIKWLFLTIASCDAAEPWQLGSQDAATPMMQGIIYLHHDIASFPIIISVLVSWMLVRASWHFHYRINPIPQRIVHGTTTEIIRTIFPSIIPMFIAIPSFAPLYSMDEVVVNPAITIKAIGHQWYRTYEYSDYNSSDEQSLTFDSYTIPEDDPELGQSRLLEVDNRVVVPARTHLRMIVTSADAPHSRAVPSSGVKCDAVPGRLNQTSISVQREGVYYGQCSEIRGTNHAST
;
A
#
# COMPACT_ATOMS: atom_id res chain seq x y z
N MET A 1 14.57 20.93 -39.08
CA MET A 1 14.63 19.70 -38.26
C MET A 1 14.45 20.02 -36.76
N ILE A 2 13.55 20.94 -36.39
CA ILE A 2 13.39 21.43 -35.00
C ILE A 2 11.92 21.41 -34.51
N VAL A 3 10.94 21.20 -35.40
CA VAL A 3 9.51 21.44 -35.06
C VAL A 3 8.73 20.16 -34.68
N ILE A 4 9.26 18.95 -34.93
CA ILE A 4 8.48 17.70 -34.74
C ILE A 4 8.58 17.14 -33.31
N LYS A 5 9.50 17.62 -32.46
CA LYS A 5 9.71 17.04 -31.11
C LYS A 5 8.63 17.40 -30.09
N TRP A 6 7.74 18.36 -30.39
CA TRP A 6 6.67 18.82 -29.50
C TRP A 6 5.31 18.15 -29.75
N LEU A 7 5.19 17.26 -30.74
CA LEU A 7 3.90 16.65 -31.09
C LEU A 7 3.54 15.39 -30.28
N PHE A 8 4.46 14.88 -29.46
CA PHE A 8 4.13 13.87 -28.47
C PHE A 8 3.77 14.61 -27.18
N LEU A 9 2.48 14.77 -26.90
CA LEU A 9 2.06 14.88 -25.50
C LEU A 9 2.68 13.67 -24.80
N THR A 10 3.68 13.90 -23.95
CA THR A 10 4.06 12.92 -22.93
C THR A 10 2.84 12.77 -22.02
N ILE A 11 1.98 11.82 -22.36
CA ILE A 11 0.93 11.34 -21.47
C ILE A 11 1.68 10.65 -20.33
N ALA A 12 1.91 11.38 -19.23
CA ALA A 12 2.43 10.79 -18.02
C ALA A 12 1.27 10.06 -17.33
N SER A 13 1.42 8.76 -17.08
CA SER A 13 0.47 8.01 -16.27
C SER A 13 0.41 8.62 -14.88
N CYS A 14 -0.80 8.93 -14.43
CA CYS A 14 -1.10 9.47 -13.12
C CYS A 14 -1.73 8.36 -12.29
N ASP A 15 -1.00 7.88 -11.29
CA ASP A 15 -1.51 6.88 -10.36
C ASP A 15 -2.14 7.57 -9.16
N ALA A 16 -3.45 7.71 -9.23
CA ALA A 16 -4.28 8.20 -8.16
C ALA A 16 -5.41 7.20 -7.87
N ALA A 17 -6.17 7.46 -6.80
CA ALA A 17 -7.41 6.74 -6.56
C ALA A 17 -8.46 7.17 -7.59
N GLU A 18 -9.12 6.20 -8.21
CA GLU A 18 -10.18 6.46 -9.20
C GLU A 18 -11.57 6.45 -8.55
N PRO A 19 -12.51 7.30 -9.00
CA PRO A 19 -13.88 7.26 -8.52
C PRO A 19 -14.52 5.89 -8.73
N TRP A 20 -15.15 5.34 -7.68
CA TRP A 20 -15.81 4.02 -7.70
C TRP A 20 -14.87 2.83 -7.94
N GLN A 21 -13.56 3.01 -7.74
CA GLN A 21 -12.59 1.92 -7.85
C GLN A 21 -12.85 0.82 -6.82
N LEU A 22 -12.81 -0.43 -7.28
CA LEU A 22 -12.80 -1.62 -6.44
C LEU A 22 -11.43 -2.29 -6.58
N GLY A 23 -10.77 -2.56 -5.45
CA GLY A 23 -9.44 -3.17 -5.42
C GLY A 23 -8.31 -2.15 -5.26
N SER A 24 -7.09 -2.59 -5.58
CA SER A 24 -5.87 -1.79 -5.45
C SER A 24 -5.64 -0.86 -6.64
N GLN A 25 -4.84 0.19 -6.43
CA GLN A 25 -4.24 0.96 -7.53
C GLN A 25 -3.28 0.09 -8.35
N ASP A 26 -2.96 0.55 -9.56
CA ASP A 26 -2.03 -0.14 -10.45
C ASP A 26 -0.63 -0.23 -9.84
N ALA A 27 0.00 -1.39 -9.98
CA ALA A 27 1.35 -1.60 -9.48
C ALA A 27 2.38 -0.81 -10.31
N ALA A 28 3.18 -0.01 -9.62
CA ALA A 28 4.33 0.71 -10.17
C ALA A 28 5.66 -0.02 -9.93
N THR A 29 5.69 -0.94 -8.96
CA THR A 29 6.88 -1.66 -8.49
C THR A 29 6.64 -3.18 -8.50
N PRO A 30 7.70 -3.99 -8.61
CA PRO A 30 7.58 -5.45 -8.48
C PRO A 30 7.02 -5.87 -7.10
N MET A 31 7.31 -5.07 -6.07
CA MET A 31 6.81 -5.28 -4.72
C MET A 31 5.28 -5.16 -4.65
N MET A 32 4.71 -4.08 -5.22
CA MET A 32 3.25 -3.91 -5.26
C MET A 32 2.57 -5.00 -6.09
N GLN A 33 3.20 -5.43 -7.18
CA GLN A 33 2.71 -6.55 -7.98
C GLN A 33 2.64 -7.85 -7.15
N GLY A 34 3.68 -8.14 -6.36
CA GLY A 34 3.68 -9.26 -5.41
C GLY A 34 2.58 -9.16 -4.35
N ILE A 35 2.34 -7.95 -3.82
CA ILE A 35 1.24 -7.69 -2.86
C ILE A 35 -0.12 -7.97 -3.50
N ILE A 36 -0.37 -7.51 -4.73
CA ILE A 36 -1.64 -7.73 -5.43
C ILE A 36 -1.88 -9.22 -5.70
N TYR A 37 -0.86 -9.96 -6.12
CA TYR A 37 -0.98 -11.41 -6.32
C TYR A 37 -1.26 -12.14 -5.01
N LEU A 38 -0.50 -11.84 -3.96
CA LEU A 38 -0.74 -12.42 -2.65
C LEU A 38 -2.15 -12.10 -2.13
N HIS A 39 -2.61 -10.85 -2.32
CA HIS A 39 -3.96 -10.45 -1.95
C HIS A 39 -5.02 -11.28 -2.68
N HIS A 40 -4.90 -11.49 -3.99
CA HIS A 40 -5.86 -12.31 -4.75
C HIS A 40 -5.85 -13.78 -4.31
N ASP A 41 -4.66 -14.36 -4.09
CA ASP A 41 -4.54 -15.74 -3.61
C ASP A 41 -5.19 -15.90 -2.23
N ILE A 42 -4.92 -14.99 -1.30
CA ILE A 42 -5.50 -15.01 0.05
C ILE A 42 -6.99 -14.75 0.02
N ALA A 43 -7.47 -13.77 -0.78
CA ALA A 43 -8.87 -13.39 -0.85
C ALA A 43 -9.77 -14.51 -1.40
N SER A 44 -9.23 -15.45 -2.18
CA SER A 44 -9.97 -16.60 -2.69
C SER A 44 -10.53 -17.50 -1.56
N PHE A 45 -9.77 -17.70 -0.48
CA PHE A 45 -10.15 -18.55 0.66
C PHE A 45 -11.39 -18.04 1.43
N PRO A 46 -11.43 -16.80 1.96
CA PRO A 46 -12.60 -16.29 2.67
C PRO A 46 -13.82 -16.17 1.76
N ILE A 47 -13.66 -15.93 0.45
CA ILE A 47 -14.80 -15.95 -0.49
C ILE A 47 -15.43 -17.35 -0.54
N ILE A 48 -14.63 -18.41 -0.70
CA ILE A 48 -15.12 -19.80 -0.71
C ILE A 48 -15.79 -20.16 0.63
N ILE A 49 -15.16 -19.81 1.75
CA ILE A 49 -15.70 -20.07 3.09
C ILE A 49 -17.02 -19.31 3.30
N SER A 50 -17.09 -18.03 2.90
CA SER A 50 -18.29 -17.21 3.01
C SER A 50 -19.45 -17.79 2.20
N VAL A 51 -19.19 -18.23 0.97
CA VAL A 51 -20.20 -18.89 0.12
C VAL A 51 -20.67 -20.21 0.76
N LEU A 52 -19.74 -21.04 1.27
CA LEU A 52 -20.08 -22.30 1.95
C LEU A 52 -20.97 -22.06 3.19
N VAL A 53 -20.56 -21.14 4.08
CA VAL A 53 -21.32 -20.82 5.30
C VAL A 53 -22.68 -20.24 4.96
N SER A 54 -22.73 -19.30 4.00
CA SER A 54 -23.98 -18.70 3.54
C SER A 54 -24.92 -19.74 2.96
N TRP A 55 -24.40 -20.67 2.15
CA TRP A 55 -25.19 -21.79 1.62
C TRP A 55 -25.72 -22.70 2.73
N MET A 56 -24.89 -23.08 3.70
CA MET A 56 -25.32 -23.89 4.85
C MET A 56 -26.42 -23.19 5.66
N LEU A 57 -26.28 -21.89 5.92
CA LEU A 57 -27.27 -21.08 6.63
C LEU A 57 -28.59 -21.02 5.86
N VAL A 58 -28.56 -20.68 4.56
CA VAL A 58 -29.78 -20.64 3.73
C VAL A 58 -30.45 -22.01 3.67
N ARG A 59 -29.68 -23.09 3.52
CA ARG A 59 -30.21 -24.46 3.52
C ARG A 59 -30.83 -24.84 4.86
N ALA A 60 -30.18 -24.49 5.96
CA ALA A 60 -30.70 -24.76 7.30
C ALA A 60 -31.99 -23.96 7.55
N SER A 61 -32.02 -22.67 7.23
CA SER A 61 -33.21 -21.83 7.35
C SER A 61 -34.37 -22.32 6.50
N TRP A 62 -34.11 -22.82 5.28
CA TRP A 62 -35.15 -23.37 4.42
C TRP A 62 -35.69 -24.70 4.95
N HIS A 63 -34.81 -25.67 5.21
CA HIS A 63 -35.23 -27.02 5.61
C HIS A 63 -35.81 -27.06 7.03
N PHE A 64 -35.18 -26.36 7.99
CA PHE A 64 -35.64 -26.33 9.38
C PHE A 64 -36.63 -25.20 9.68
N HIS A 65 -37.26 -24.63 8.64
CA HIS A 65 -38.35 -23.69 8.83
C HIS A 65 -39.55 -24.38 9.52
N TYR A 66 -40.20 -23.70 10.46
CA TYR A 66 -41.29 -24.27 11.28
C TYR A 66 -42.41 -24.91 10.47
N ARG A 67 -42.72 -24.38 9.28
CA ARG A 67 -43.77 -24.94 8.40
C ARG A 67 -43.40 -26.31 7.81
N ILE A 68 -42.11 -26.60 7.65
CA ILE A 68 -41.60 -27.84 7.05
C ILE A 68 -41.19 -28.84 8.14
N ASN A 69 -40.51 -28.37 9.20
CA ASN A 69 -40.07 -29.18 10.33
C ASN A 69 -40.59 -28.60 11.66
N PRO A 70 -41.85 -28.91 12.05
CA PRO A 70 -42.47 -28.34 13.25
C PRO A 70 -41.98 -28.96 14.57
N ILE A 71 -41.41 -30.17 14.55
CA ILE A 71 -40.92 -30.88 15.73
C ILE A 71 -39.38 -30.83 15.73
N PRO A 72 -38.74 -30.19 16.72
CA PRO A 72 -37.28 -30.11 16.77
C PRO A 72 -36.65 -31.43 17.21
N GLN A 73 -35.58 -31.85 16.52
CA GLN A 73 -34.75 -32.97 16.94
C GLN A 73 -33.87 -32.57 18.14
N ARG A 74 -33.74 -33.45 19.13
CA ARG A 74 -32.95 -33.22 20.35
C ARG A 74 -31.56 -33.84 20.24
N ILE A 75 -30.70 -33.26 19.41
CA ILE A 75 -29.28 -33.63 19.30
C ILE A 75 -28.47 -32.57 20.02
N VAL A 76 -27.73 -32.98 21.06
CA VAL A 76 -26.98 -32.04 21.93
C VAL A 76 -25.48 -32.09 21.67
N HIS A 77 -24.94 -33.26 21.31
CA HIS A 77 -23.50 -33.43 21.13
C HIS A 77 -23.19 -34.25 19.87
N GLY A 78 -22.06 -33.95 19.24
CA GLY A 78 -21.57 -34.60 18.04
C GLY A 78 -20.06 -34.48 17.92
N THR A 79 -19.32 -35.27 18.71
CA THR A 79 -17.85 -35.20 18.83
C THR A 79 -17.14 -35.23 17.48
N THR A 80 -17.59 -36.08 16.55
CA THR A 80 -17.00 -36.18 15.20
C THR A 80 -17.09 -34.86 14.43
N THR A 81 -18.22 -34.16 14.49
CA THR A 81 -18.40 -32.86 13.82
C THR A 81 -17.56 -31.77 14.48
N GLU A 82 -17.38 -31.84 15.80
CA GLU A 82 -16.51 -30.90 16.52
C GLU A 82 -15.04 -31.05 16.12
N ILE A 83 -14.58 -32.29 15.94
CA ILE A 83 -13.22 -32.57 15.46
C ILE A 83 -13.05 -32.03 14.04
N ILE A 84 -14.00 -32.30 13.12
CA ILE A 84 -13.92 -31.85 11.73
C ILE A 84 -13.87 -30.32 11.62
N ARG A 85 -14.77 -29.59 12.32
CA ARG A 85 -14.80 -28.12 12.29
C ARG A 85 -13.62 -27.45 12.99
N THR A 86 -12.81 -28.19 13.74
CA THR A 86 -11.60 -27.67 14.39
C THR A 86 -10.39 -27.90 13.50
N ILE A 87 -10.24 -29.13 12.97
CA ILE A 87 -9.11 -29.49 12.11
C ILE A 87 -9.18 -28.76 10.77
N PHE A 88 -10.34 -28.76 10.10
CA PHE A 88 -10.44 -28.20 8.75
C PHE A 88 -10.10 -26.70 8.69
N PRO A 89 -10.63 -25.82 9.58
CA PRO A 89 -10.22 -24.41 9.60
C PRO A 89 -8.77 -24.19 10.03
N SER A 90 -8.16 -25.09 10.82
CA SER A 90 -6.76 -24.95 11.23
C SER A 90 -5.77 -25.19 10.08
N ILE A 91 -6.14 -26.02 9.11
CA ILE A 91 -5.31 -26.33 7.93
C ILE A 91 -5.28 -25.16 6.93
N ILE A 92 -6.37 -24.38 6.82
CA ILE A 92 -6.48 -23.29 5.84
C ILE A 92 -5.40 -22.19 6.04
N PRO A 93 -5.18 -21.64 7.26
CA PRO A 93 -4.10 -20.70 7.51
C PRO A 93 -2.70 -21.25 7.20
N MET A 94 -2.48 -22.55 7.34
CA MET A 94 -1.20 -23.17 7.00
C MET A 94 -0.90 -23.04 5.50
N PHE A 95 -1.91 -23.21 4.65
CA PHE A 95 -1.79 -22.98 3.20
C PHE A 95 -1.63 -21.51 2.84
N ILE A 96 -2.23 -20.60 3.60
CA ILE A 96 -2.08 -19.14 3.41
C ILE A 96 -0.67 -18.67 3.81
N ALA A 97 -0.08 -19.26 4.85
CA ALA A 97 1.22 -18.83 5.37
C ALA A 97 2.36 -19.08 4.36
N ILE A 98 2.37 -20.23 3.67
CA ILE A 98 3.45 -20.62 2.75
C ILE A 98 3.72 -19.57 1.65
N PRO A 99 2.75 -19.12 0.83
CA PRO A 99 2.98 -18.11 -0.20
C PRO A 99 3.28 -16.72 0.38
N SER A 100 2.89 -16.43 1.64
CA SER A 100 3.13 -15.12 2.27
C SER A 100 4.60 -14.86 2.62
N PHE A 101 5.39 -15.92 2.85
CA PHE A 101 6.79 -15.78 3.25
C PHE A 101 7.67 -15.25 2.12
N ALA A 102 7.45 -15.65 0.87
CA ALA A 102 8.31 -15.25 -0.24
C ALA A 102 8.32 -13.71 -0.46
N PRO A 103 7.17 -13.02 -0.59
CA PRO A 103 7.15 -11.56 -0.67
C PRO A 103 7.73 -10.88 0.58
N LEU A 104 7.49 -11.44 1.78
CA LEU A 104 8.01 -10.88 3.03
C LEU A 104 9.54 -10.83 3.06
N TYR A 105 10.20 -11.93 2.68
CA TYR A 105 11.67 -11.96 2.61
C TYR A 105 12.22 -11.08 1.48
N SER A 106 11.55 -11.04 0.33
CA SER A 106 11.96 -10.16 -0.78
C SER A 106 11.84 -8.67 -0.46
N MET A 107 10.95 -8.28 0.46
CA MET A 107 10.83 -6.89 0.93
C MET A 107 11.96 -6.48 1.87
N ASP A 108 12.42 -7.41 2.71
CA ASP A 108 13.48 -7.16 3.71
C ASP A 108 14.89 -7.22 3.10
N GLU A 109 15.06 -7.99 2.00
CA GLU A 109 16.33 -8.07 1.26
C GLU A 109 16.67 -6.76 0.54
N VAL A 110 17.42 -5.87 1.20
CA VAL A 110 18.06 -4.69 0.59
C VAL A 110 19.33 -5.09 -0.18
N VAL A 111 19.23 -6.03 -1.13
CA VAL A 111 20.41 -6.69 -1.73
C VAL A 111 20.94 -5.99 -2.99
N VAL A 112 20.30 -4.92 -3.48
CA VAL A 112 20.85 -4.15 -4.60
C VAL A 112 21.56 -2.91 -4.07
N ASN A 113 22.82 -2.72 -4.45
CA ASN A 113 23.53 -1.45 -4.28
C ASN A 113 22.62 -0.33 -4.83
N PRO A 114 22.03 0.52 -3.98
CA PRO A 114 21.10 1.52 -4.45
C PRO A 114 21.86 2.54 -5.30
N ALA A 115 21.28 2.96 -6.41
CA ALA A 115 21.89 3.99 -7.23
C ALA A 115 21.74 5.38 -6.60
N ILE A 116 20.67 5.57 -5.82
CA ILE A 116 20.36 6.83 -5.12
C ILE A 116 19.75 6.49 -3.76
N THR A 117 20.18 7.24 -2.75
CA THR A 117 19.63 7.30 -1.41
C THR A 117 18.89 8.62 -1.21
N ILE A 118 17.63 8.52 -0.78
CA ILE A 118 16.78 9.68 -0.46
C ILE A 118 16.35 9.54 0.99
N LYS A 119 16.59 10.57 1.79
CA LYS A 119 16.09 10.65 3.16
C LYS A 119 14.81 11.50 3.18
N ALA A 120 13.74 10.92 3.68
CA ALA A 120 12.44 11.54 3.86
C ALA A 120 12.19 11.79 5.35
N ILE A 121 12.02 13.06 5.71
CA ILE A 121 11.81 13.50 7.09
C ILE A 121 10.39 14.04 7.21
N GLY A 122 9.62 13.49 8.15
CA GLY A 122 8.29 13.99 8.47
C GLY A 122 8.34 15.14 9.49
N HIS A 123 7.57 16.20 9.20
CA HIS A 123 7.34 17.34 10.08
C HIS A 123 5.82 17.61 10.19
N GLN A 124 5.40 18.33 11.23
CA GLN A 124 4.07 18.91 11.38
C GLN A 124 3.99 20.24 10.59
N TRP A 125 3.32 20.35 9.44
CA TRP A 125 2.63 19.31 8.67
C TRP A 125 3.10 19.34 7.20
N TYR A 126 4.35 18.93 6.98
CA TYR A 126 5.00 18.87 5.68
C TYR A 126 6.08 17.78 5.67
N ARG A 127 6.79 17.61 4.56
CA ARG A 127 7.88 16.63 4.45
C ARG A 127 9.11 17.29 3.87
N THR A 128 10.28 16.95 4.40
CA THR A 128 11.57 17.38 3.86
C THR A 128 12.24 16.19 3.18
N TYR A 129 12.84 16.41 2.03
CA TYR A 129 13.60 15.40 1.30
C TYR A 129 15.05 15.83 1.10
N GLU A 130 15.98 14.94 1.43
CA GLU A 130 17.42 15.15 1.26
C GLU A 130 17.96 14.08 0.30
N TYR A 131 18.63 14.51 -0.77
CA TYR A 131 19.37 13.63 -1.67
C TYR A 131 20.85 13.67 -1.26
N SER A 132 21.26 12.72 -0.41
CA SER A 132 22.58 12.71 0.23
C SER A 132 23.75 12.44 -0.71
N ASP A 133 23.48 11.76 -1.83
CA ASP A 133 24.53 11.14 -2.64
C ASP A 133 25.18 12.10 -3.65
N TYR A 134 24.61 13.31 -3.83
CA TYR A 134 25.01 14.26 -4.86
C TYR A 134 25.75 15.49 -4.33
N ASN A 135 26.37 15.39 -3.15
CA ASN A 135 26.98 16.54 -2.49
C ASN A 135 28.46 16.68 -2.87
N SER A 136 28.85 17.87 -3.32
CA SER A 136 30.26 18.20 -3.57
C SER A 136 31.02 18.62 -2.29
N SER A 137 30.28 19.02 -1.26
CA SER A 137 30.77 19.40 0.07
C SER A 137 29.69 19.12 1.13
N ASP A 138 30.08 19.01 2.42
CA ASP A 138 29.16 18.70 3.55
C ASP A 138 27.97 19.67 3.69
N GLU A 139 28.03 20.86 3.09
CA GLU A 139 27.02 21.91 3.22
C GLU A 139 26.07 22.02 2.00
N GLN A 140 26.28 21.24 0.94
CA GLN A 140 25.51 21.34 -0.31
C GLN A 140 24.71 20.07 -0.62
N SER A 141 23.91 19.61 0.35
CA SER A 141 22.88 18.62 0.07
C SER A 141 21.70 19.23 -0.68
N LEU A 142 21.29 18.58 -1.78
CA LEU A 142 20.02 18.90 -2.42
C LEU A 142 18.89 18.55 -1.44
N THR A 143 18.39 19.58 -0.76
CA THR A 143 17.36 19.48 0.27
C THR A 143 16.21 20.42 -0.07
N PHE A 144 14.98 19.94 0.03
CA PHE A 144 13.80 20.76 -0.17
C PHE A 144 12.63 20.29 0.69
N ASP A 145 11.73 21.23 0.97
CA ASP A 145 10.47 20.98 1.66
C ASP A 145 9.33 20.79 0.66
N SER A 146 8.37 19.94 1.03
CA SER A 146 7.22 19.55 0.25
C SER A 146 5.97 19.81 1.07
N TYR A 147 5.21 20.82 0.65
CA TYR A 147 3.95 21.26 1.23
C TYR A 147 2.80 20.93 0.28
N THR A 148 1.66 20.58 0.87
CA THR A 148 0.42 20.38 0.12
C THR A 148 -0.10 21.72 -0.39
N ILE A 149 -0.51 21.78 -1.66
CA ILE A 149 -1.07 22.98 -2.26
C ILE A 149 -2.45 23.27 -1.61
N PRO A 150 -2.71 24.52 -1.15
CA PRO A 150 -4.01 24.91 -0.60
C PRO A 150 -5.17 24.73 -1.58
N GLU A 151 -6.38 24.49 -1.06
CA GLU A 151 -7.58 24.27 -1.89
C GLU A 151 -8.00 25.49 -2.74
N ASP A 152 -7.52 26.68 -2.38
CA ASP A 152 -7.84 27.93 -3.08
C ASP A 152 -6.97 28.17 -4.33
N ASP A 153 -5.90 27.38 -4.54
CA ASP A 153 -4.94 27.56 -5.64
C ASP A 153 -4.55 26.27 -6.41
N PRO A 154 -5.45 25.30 -6.69
CA PRO A 154 -5.12 24.18 -7.57
C PRO A 154 -5.20 24.62 -9.04
N GLU A 155 -4.18 24.26 -9.82
CA GLU A 155 -4.26 24.39 -11.28
C GLU A 155 -5.26 23.37 -11.87
N LEU A 156 -5.81 23.67 -13.05
CA LEU A 156 -6.76 22.79 -13.73
C LEU A 156 -6.15 21.40 -13.97
N GLY A 157 -6.73 20.37 -13.34
CA GLY A 157 -6.30 18.97 -13.47
C GLY A 157 -5.49 18.43 -12.28
N GLN A 158 -5.17 19.26 -11.28
CA GLN A 158 -4.50 18.81 -10.06
C GLN A 158 -5.47 18.14 -9.07
N SER A 159 -4.95 17.19 -8.30
CA SER A 159 -5.73 16.45 -7.30
C SER A 159 -5.78 17.20 -5.96
N ARG A 160 -6.98 17.44 -5.44
CA ARG A 160 -7.22 18.07 -4.14
C ARG A 160 -6.56 17.26 -3.00
N LEU A 161 -5.81 17.92 -2.11
CA LEU A 161 -5.08 17.34 -0.96
C LEU A 161 -3.99 16.31 -1.27
N LEU A 162 -3.72 16.03 -2.55
CA LEU A 162 -2.65 15.12 -2.97
C LEU A 162 -1.51 15.86 -3.64
N GLU A 163 -1.80 17.02 -4.23
CA GLU A 163 -0.79 17.81 -4.93
C GLU A 163 0.12 18.56 -3.96
N VAL A 164 1.41 18.60 -4.31
CA VAL A 164 2.45 19.26 -3.52
C VAL A 164 3.23 20.24 -4.39
N ASP A 165 3.80 21.26 -3.76
CA ASP A 165 4.64 22.26 -4.43
C ASP A 165 5.92 21.66 -5.05
N ASN A 166 6.63 20.83 -4.29
CA ASN A 166 7.88 20.18 -4.67
C ASN A 166 7.71 18.66 -4.61
N ARG A 167 7.78 18.01 -5.78
CA ARG A 167 7.65 16.56 -5.93
C ARG A 167 9.00 15.87 -5.76
N VAL A 168 9.00 14.68 -5.16
CA VAL A 168 10.17 13.78 -5.15
C VAL A 168 10.33 13.18 -6.54
N VAL A 169 11.50 13.33 -7.13
CA VAL A 169 11.83 12.81 -8.47
C VAL A 169 12.80 11.65 -8.32
N VAL A 170 12.49 10.54 -8.97
CA VAL A 170 13.33 9.35 -8.95
C VAL A 170 13.50 8.77 -10.35
N PRO A 171 14.67 8.20 -10.68
CA PRO A 171 14.86 7.51 -11.95
C PRO A 171 14.04 6.21 -12.01
N ALA A 172 13.41 5.97 -13.16
CA ALA A 172 12.74 4.70 -13.42
C ALA A 172 13.76 3.57 -13.63
N ARG A 173 13.30 2.32 -13.44
CA ARG A 173 14.01 1.05 -13.64
C ARG A 173 15.34 0.94 -12.91
N THR A 174 15.43 1.60 -11.75
CA THR A 174 16.64 1.65 -10.93
C THR A 174 16.27 1.39 -9.48
N HIS A 175 17.15 0.71 -8.74
CA HIS A 175 16.95 0.46 -7.31
C HIS A 175 17.34 1.69 -6.49
N LEU A 176 16.42 2.10 -5.62
CA LEU A 176 16.52 3.28 -4.77
C LEU A 176 16.46 2.84 -3.32
N ARG A 177 17.24 3.50 -2.47
CA ARG A 177 17.12 3.39 -1.03
C ARG A 177 16.39 4.60 -0.50
N MET A 178 15.37 4.36 0.30
CA MET A 178 14.65 5.41 0.99
C MET A 178 14.80 5.24 2.48
N ILE A 179 15.28 6.29 3.14
CA ILE A 179 15.41 6.36 4.60
C ILE A 179 14.28 7.23 5.11
N VAL A 180 13.44 6.70 6.00
CA VAL A 180 12.24 7.37 6.50
C VAL A 180 12.39 7.62 8.00
N THR A 181 12.22 8.88 8.40
CA THR A 181 12.33 9.32 9.80
C THR A 181 11.45 10.53 10.08
N SER A 182 11.39 10.96 11.33
CA SER A 182 10.63 12.13 11.77
C SER A 182 11.48 13.03 12.66
N ALA A 183 11.19 14.33 12.60
CA ALA A 183 11.79 15.32 13.49
C ALA A 183 10.96 15.62 14.75
N ASP A 184 9.65 15.34 14.75
CA ASP A 184 8.74 15.77 15.81
C ASP A 184 7.83 14.66 16.37
N ALA A 185 6.90 14.14 15.57
CA ALA A 185 5.89 13.16 15.94
C ALA A 185 5.92 11.95 14.99
N PRO A 186 5.31 10.81 15.34
CA PRO A 186 5.16 9.71 14.39
C PRO A 186 4.43 10.16 13.12
N HIS A 187 5.01 9.83 11.97
CA HIS A 187 4.39 9.96 10.64
C HIS A 187 4.47 8.62 9.92
N SER A 188 3.91 8.54 8.72
CA SER A 188 4.16 7.38 7.85
C SER A 188 4.21 7.82 6.40
N ARG A 189 5.21 7.31 5.67
CA ARG A 189 5.30 7.47 4.23
C ARG A 189 4.60 6.30 3.59
N ALA A 190 3.43 6.54 3.01
CA ALA A 190 2.69 5.56 2.23
C ALA A 190 2.48 6.04 0.79
N VAL A 191 2.89 5.24 -0.19
CA VAL A 191 2.63 5.45 -1.63
C VAL A 191 2.02 4.15 -2.17
N PRO A 192 0.69 4.05 -2.28
CA PRO A 192 -0.01 2.78 -2.53
C PRO A 192 0.42 2.05 -3.81
N SER A 193 0.54 2.75 -4.93
CA SER A 193 0.99 2.18 -6.22
C SER A 193 2.40 1.57 -6.18
N SER A 194 3.25 2.07 -5.27
CA SER A 194 4.58 1.50 -5.02
C SER A 194 4.60 0.33 -4.04
N GLY A 195 3.50 0.11 -3.31
CA GLY A 195 3.40 -0.89 -2.24
C GLY A 195 4.21 -0.56 -1.00
N VAL A 196 4.76 0.66 -0.88
CA VAL A 196 5.60 1.08 0.24
C VAL A 196 4.74 1.79 1.28
N LYS A 197 4.76 1.27 2.50
CA LYS A 197 4.34 1.99 3.71
C LYS A 197 5.41 1.81 4.78
N CYS A 198 5.96 2.92 5.26
CA CYS A 198 7.00 2.89 6.28
C CYS A 198 6.79 4.03 7.26
N ASP A 199 6.80 3.71 8.56
CA ASP A 199 6.60 4.70 9.60
C ASP A 199 7.86 5.54 9.82
N ALA A 200 7.67 6.83 9.96
CA ALA A 200 8.67 7.82 10.29
C ALA A 200 8.59 8.06 11.80
N VAL A 201 9.49 7.44 12.55
CA VAL A 201 9.51 7.51 14.02
C VAL A 201 10.69 8.39 14.46
N PRO A 202 10.45 9.40 15.33
CA PRO A 202 11.54 10.22 15.86
C PRO A 202 12.63 9.37 16.51
N GLY A 203 13.89 9.64 16.18
CA GLY A 203 15.04 8.89 16.73
C GLY A 203 15.30 7.51 16.10
N ARG A 204 14.56 7.12 15.05
CA ARG A 204 14.83 5.90 14.26
C ARG A 204 14.95 6.22 12.78
N LEU A 205 15.88 5.55 12.12
CA LEU A 205 16.03 5.58 10.66
C LEU A 205 15.52 4.25 10.11
N ASN A 206 14.30 4.25 9.57
CA ASN A 206 13.76 3.08 8.90
C ASN A 206 14.17 3.11 7.43
N GLN A 207 14.46 1.95 6.86
CA GLN A 207 14.92 1.84 5.48
C GLN A 207 13.92 1.01 4.67
N THR A 208 13.65 1.44 3.45
CA THR A 208 12.88 0.70 2.47
C THR A 208 13.54 0.81 1.09
N SER A 209 13.40 -0.23 0.27
CA SER A 209 13.93 -0.24 -1.09
C SER A 209 12.78 -0.10 -2.10
N ILE A 210 13.00 0.70 -3.15
CA ILE A 210 11.97 0.99 -4.16
C ILE A 210 12.60 0.86 -5.54
N SER A 211 11.88 0.24 -6.47
CA SER A 211 12.28 0.16 -7.88
C SER A 211 11.04 0.36 -8.76
N VAL A 212 10.90 1.58 -9.28
CA VAL A 212 9.74 2.01 -10.09
C VAL A 212 9.96 1.55 -11.54
N GLN A 213 9.05 0.76 -12.10
CA GLN A 213 9.25 0.14 -13.42
C GLN A 213 8.76 0.98 -14.60
N ARG A 214 7.86 1.94 -14.34
CA ARG A 214 7.27 2.81 -15.34
C ARG A 214 7.39 4.30 -14.95
N GLU A 215 7.43 5.16 -15.93
CA GLU A 215 7.40 6.61 -15.71
C GLU A 215 5.97 7.06 -15.40
N GLY A 216 5.83 8.01 -14.48
CA GLY A 216 4.52 8.49 -14.04
C GLY A 216 4.59 9.30 -12.75
N VAL A 217 3.43 9.79 -12.32
CA VAL A 217 3.24 10.47 -11.04
C VAL A 217 2.51 9.52 -10.11
N TYR A 218 3.02 9.35 -8.89
CA TYR A 218 2.49 8.42 -7.90
C TYR A 218 2.14 9.18 -6.63
N TYR A 219 0.86 9.20 -6.27
CA TYR A 219 0.42 9.90 -5.07
C TYR A 219 0.50 9.03 -3.82
N GLY A 220 0.71 9.70 -2.70
CA GLY A 220 0.77 9.09 -1.39
C GLY A 220 0.31 10.08 -0.32
N GLN A 221 -0.07 9.56 0.84
CA GLN A 221 -0.50 10.37 1.97
C GLN A 221 0.13 9.87 3.26
N CYS A 222 0.07 10.68 4.30
CA CYS A 222 0.44 10.25 5.64
C CYS A 222 -0.56 9.18 6.12
N SER A 223 -0.04 8.08 6.65
CA SER A 223 -0.86 6.95 7.14
C SER A 223 -0.70 6.69 8.65
N GLU A 224 -0.18 7.68 9.39
CA GLU A 224 -0.03 7.66 10.85
C GLU A 224 -0.55 8.96 11.46
N ILE A 225 -1.39 8.87 12.49
CA ILE A 225 -2.08 10.02 13.08
C ILE A 225 -1.07 10.99 13.74
N ARG A 226 -1.11 12.26 13.30
CA ARG A 226 -0.08 13.26 13.62
C ARG A 226 -0.58 14.63 14.07
N GLY A 227 -1.84 14.72 14.47
CA GLY A 227 -2.50 15.97 14.88
C GLY A 227 -3.43 16.55 13.80
N THR A 228 -3.72 17.85 13.91
CA THR A 228 -4.85 18.53 13.23
C THR A 228 -4.82 18.41 11.70
N ASN A 229 -3.66 18.58 11.07
CA ASN A 229 -3.52 18.54 9.61
C ASN A 229 -2.91 17.21 9.14
N HIS A 230 -3.33 16.10 9.75
CA HIS A 230 -2.87 14.76 9.36
C HIS A 230 -3.20 14.43 7.89
N ALA A 231 -4.40 14.78 7.42
CA ALA A 231 -4.91 14.41 6.11
C ALA A 231 -4.34 15.26 4.95
N SER A 232 -3.62 16.34 5.23
CA SER A 232 -3.18 17.32 4.22
C SER A 232 -1.70 17.16 3.87
N THR A 233 -1.20 15.92 3.72
CA THR A 233 0.24 15.59 3.53
C THR A 233 0.54 14.13 3.21
#